data_AF-A0AA38M7X6-F1
#
_entry.id   AF-A0AA38M7X6-F1
#
_cell.length_a   1.000
_cell.length_b   1.000
_cell.length_c   1.000
_cell.angle_alpha   90.00
_cell.angle_beta   90.00
_cell.angle_gamma   90.00
#
_symmetry.space_group_name_H-M   'P 1'
#
loop_
_entity.id
_entity.type
_entity.pdbx_description
1 polymer ?
#
loop_
_entity_poly.entity_id
_entity_poly.type
_entity_poly.pdbx_seq_one_letter_code
_entity_poly.pdbx_strand_id
1 'polypeptide(L)'
;MEKTKINIEKETKEKGDEKILIGGDFNARLGEKGTRIINPEKGEKRVSKHKANNKEGKILWEIIEEMGWEILNGNKEGDEEGERTYVGASEESIIDYAIVNEEGWEEIESFKVGERVESDHMLLEIKIKGKEQEYEK
;
A
#
# COMPACT_ATOMS: atom_id res chain seq x y z
N MET A 1 16.79 2.09 2.05
CA MET A 1 15.92 0.93 1.82
C MET A 1 16.44 -0.36 2.47
N GLU A 2 17.73 -0.71 2.38
CA GLU A 2 18.26 -1.95 3.02
C GLU A 2 17.94 -2.11 4.51
N LYS A 3 18.11 -1.03 5.29
CA LYS A 3 17.75 -1.01 6.72
C LYS A 3 16.23 -1.17 6.92
N THR A 4 15.44 -0.57 6.04
CA THR A 4 13.98 -0.69 6.03
C THR A 4 13.56 -2.14 5.80
N LYS A 5 14.19 -2.85 4.86
CA LYS A 5 13.99 -4.29 4.63
C LYS A 5 14.21 -5.10 5.90
N ILE A 6 15.38 -4.94 6.53
CA ILE A 6 15.73 -5.65 7.77
C ILE A 6 14.70 -5.37 8.88
N ASN A 7 14.30 -4.11 9.03
CA ASN A 7 13.33 -3.72 10.05
C ASN A 7 11.95 -4.34 9.77
N ILE A 8 11.45 -4.24 8.53
CA ILE A 8 10.16 -4.83 8.12
C ILE A 8 10.18 -6.33 8.40
N GLU A 9 11.19 -7.06 7.89
CA GLU A 9 11.29 -8.51 8.09
C GLU A 9 11.35 -8.89 9.56
N LYS A 10 12.10 -8.16 10.38
CA LYS A 10 12.22 -8.44 11.81
C LYS A 10 10.88 -8.24 12.51
N GLU A 11 10.24 -7.09 12.32
CA GLU A 11 8.98 -6.73 12.97
C GLU A 11 7.82 -7.64 12.55
N THR A 12 7.86 -8.22 11.34
CA THR A 12 6.79 -9.11 10.87
C THR A 12 7.06 -10.59 11.13
N LYS A 13 8.33 -11.05 11.12
CA LYS A 13 8.65 -12.43 11.52
C LYS A 13 8.31 -12.73 12.97
N GLU A 14 8.42 -11.73 13.84
CA GLU A 14 8.08 -11.86 15.27
C GLU A 14 6.56 -11.95 15.51
N LYS A 15 5.72 -11.57 14.54
CA LYS A 15 4.25 -11.48 14.69
C LYS A 15 3.46 -12.68 14.15
N GLY A 16 4.07 -13.60 13.39
CA GLY A 16 3.38 -14.79 12.87
C GLY A 16 2.21 -14.47 11.92
N ASP A 17 1.10 -15.21 12.03
CA ASP A 17 -0.11 -15.08 11.18
C ASP A 17 -1.00 -13.85 11.54
N GLU A 18 -0.43 -12.82 12.16
CA GLU A 18 -1.18 -11.60 12.47
C GLU A 18 -1.53 -10.79 11.20
N LYS A 19 -2.62 -10.02 11.28
CA LYS A 19 -3.02 -9.06 10.25
C LYS A 19 -2.00 -7.93 10.18
N ILE A 20 -1.41 -7.72 9.00
CA ILE A 20 -0.38 -6.71 8.77
C ILE A 20 -0.98 -5.57 7.95
N LEU A 21 -0.74 -4.35 8.43
CA LEU A 21 -0.90 -3.12 7.68
C LEU A 21 0.33 -2.25 7.94
N ILE A 22 1.07 -1.94 6.88
CA ILE A 22 2.21 -1.04 6.90
C ILE A 22 1.87 0.15 6.02
N GLY A 23 1.94 1.34 6.57
CA GLY A 23 1.65 2.59 5.86
C GLY A 23 2.71 3.64 6.11
N GLY A 24 3.02 4.45 5.10
CA GLY A 24 3.88 5.62 5.24
C GLY A 24 4.68 5.95 3.98
N ASP A 25 5.58 6.92 4.11
CA ASP A 25 6.51 7.35 3.06
C ASP A 25 7.69 6.38 2.95
N PHE A 26 7.81 5.73 1.80
CA PHE A 26 8.92 4.83 1.48
C PHE A 26 9.99 5.50 0.61
N ASN A 27 9.71 6.69 0.08
CA ASN A 27 10.51 7.36 -0.95
C ASN A 27 10.86 6.43 -2.13
N ALA A 28 9.93 5.52 -2.42
CA ALA A 28 10.05 4.46 -3.41
C ALA A 28 9.05 4.73 -4.52
N ARG A 29 9.44 4.59 -5.79
CA ARG A 29 8.53 4.74 -6.92
C ARG A 29 8.40 3.38 -7.58
N LEU A 30 7.22 2.76 -7.49
CA LEU A 30 6.99 1.41 -8.01
C LEU A 30 6.60 1.40 -9.49
N GLY A 31 6.16 2.53 -10.03
CA GLY A 31 5.56 2.61 -11.36
C GLY A 31 4.22 1.87 -11.36
N GLU A 32 4.07 0.91 -12.27
CA GLU A 32 2.88 0.06 -12.41
C GLU A 32 3.08 -1.36 -11.82
N LYS A 33 4.16 -1.60 -11.07
CA LYS A 33 4.37 -2.87 -10.37
C LYS A 33 3.36 -3.07 -9.23
N GLY A 34 3.15 -4.33 -8.85
CA GLY A 34 2.33 -4.72 -7.69
C GLY A 34 0.86 -4.91 -7.98
N THR A 35 0.50 -5.28 -9.21
CA THR A 35 -0.80 -5.84 -9.54
C THR A 35 -1.11 -7.02 -8.63
N ARG A 36 -2.25 -6.96 -7.92
CA ARG A 36 -2.81 -8.14 -7.28
C ARG A 36 -3.40 -9.06 -8.33
N ILE A 37 -2.97 -10.32 -8.36
CA ILE A 37 -3.47 -11.32 -9.32
C ILE A 37 -4.59 -12.14 -8.66
N ILE A 38 -5.82 -11.65 -8.75
CA ILE A 38 -7.01 -12.39 -8.26
C ILE A 38 -7.54 -13.33 -9.36
N ASN A 39 -7.64 -12.83 -10.60
CA ASN A 39 -8.06 -13.61 -11.76
C ASN A 39 -7.14 -13.31 -12.96
N PRO A 40 -6.20 -14.21 -13.29
CA PRO A 40 -5.27 -14.03 -14.40
C PRO A 40 -5.96 -13.77 -15.75
N GLU A 41 -7.17 -14.29 -15.95
CA GLU A 41 -7.92 -14.18 -17.21
C GLU A 41 -8.55 -12.81 -17.42
N LYS A 42 -8.84 -12.09 -16.33
CA LYS A 42 -9.39 -10.73 -16.41
C LYS A 42 -8.32 -9.68 -16.74
N GLY A 43 -7.05 -10.02 -16.54
CA GLY A 43 -5.93 -9.11 -16.80
C GLY A 43 -6.00 -7.80 -16.01
N GLU A 44 -6.66 -7.81 -14.84
CA GLU A 44 -6.71 -6.65 -13.94
C GLU A 44 -5.28 -6.26 -13.56
N LYS A 45 -4.98 -4.97 -13.63
CA LYS A 45 -3.66 -4.40 -13.35
C LYS A 45 -3.79 -3.29 -12.33
N ARG A 46 -2.81 -3.19 -11.44
CA ARG A 46 -2.67 -2.02 -10.58
C ARG A 46 -2.59 -0.77 -11.45
N VAL A 47 -3.37 0.24 -11.11
CA VAL A 47 -3.32 1.55 -11.78
C VAL A 47 -2.39 2.48 -11.00
N SER A 48 -1.70 3.38 -11.71
CA SER A 48 -0.80 4.36 -11.12
C SER A 48 -0.71 5.61 -11.99
N LYS A 49 -1.04 6.78 -11.44
CA LYS A 49 -0.84 8.08 -12.12
C LYS A 49 0.63 8.46 -12.30
N HIS A 50 1.56 7.75 -11.64
CA HIS A 50 2.99 7.98 -11.77
C HIS A 50 3.74 6.69 -12.14
N LYS A 51 4.29 6.65 -13.36
CA LYS A 51 4.90 5.42 -13.92
C LYS A 51 6.40 5.26 -13.66
N ALA A 52 7.05 6.24 -13.04
CA ALA A 52 8.49 6.14 -12.78
C ALA A 52 8.79 5.01 -11.80
N ASN A 53 9.92 4.34 -12.03
CA ASN A 53 10.44 3.31 -11.14
C ASN A 53 11.88 3.66 -10.73
N ASN A 54 12.13 3.80 -9.42
CA ASN A 54 13.46 4.13 -8.88
C ASN A 54 14.11 2.91 -8.20
N LYS A 55 15.37 3.07 -7.74
CA LYS A 55 16.12 1.99 -7.09
C LYS A 55 15.41 1.49 -5.82
N GLU A 56 14.91 2.42 -5.03
CA GLU A 56 14.16 2.18 -3.81
C GLU A 56 12.88 1.39 -4.09
N GLY A 57 12.19 1.69 -5.19
CA GLY A 57 11.02 0.96 -5.67
C GLY A 57 11.33 -0.47 -6.10
N LYS A 58 12.49 -0.73 -6.70
CA LYS A 58 12.90 -2.11 -7.01
C LYS A 58 13.06 -2.94 -5.74
N ILE A 59 13.74 -2.38 -4.73
CA ILE A 59 13.96 -3.06 -3.44
C ILE A 59 12.63 -3.24 -2.69
N LEU A 60 11.77 -2.22 -2.66
CA LEU A 60 10.46 -2.34 -2.02
C LEU A 60 9.61 -3.42 -2.70
N TRP A 61 9.63 -3.48 -4.03
CA TRP A 61 8.94 -4.53 -4.77
C TRP A 61 9.46 -5.93 -4.43
N GLU A 62 10.78 -6.12 -4.37
CA GLU A 62 11.38 -7.41 -3.98
C GLU A 62 10.88 -7.86 -2.60
N ILE A 63 10.78 -6.95 -1.62
CA ILE A 63 10.25 -7.26 -0.28
C ILE A 63 8.79 -7.69 -0.36
N ILE A 64 7.95 -6.92 -1.05
CA ILE A 64 6.51 -7.20 -1.18
C ILE A 64 6.29 -8.57 -1.85
N GLU A 65 7.03 -8.83 -2.93
CA GLU A 65 6.97 -10.09 -3.67
C GLU A 65 7.48 -11.28 -2.85
N GLU A 66 8.63 -11.15 -2.16
CA GLU A 66 9.20 -12.18 -1.28
C GLU A 66 8.26 -12.54 -0.12
N MET A 67 7.53 -11.55 0.42
CA MET A 67 6.62 -11.74 1.55
C MET A 67 5.21 -12.17 1.15
N GLY A 68 4.89 -12.18 -0.16
CA GLY A 68 3.52 -12.46 -0.64
C GLY A 68 2.52 -11.41 -0.18
N TRP A 69 2.95 -10.15 -0.06
CA TRP A 69 2.12 -9.04 0.38
C TRP A 69 1.55 -8.25 -0.80
N GLU A 70 0.61 -7.36 -0.49
CA GLU A 70 -0.17 -6.64 -1.46
C GLU A 70 -0.17 -5.15 -1.20
N ILE A 71 -0.28 -4.37 -2.26
CA ILE A 71 -0.34 -2.90 -2.22
C ILE A 71 -1.81 -2.50 -2.34
N LEU A 72 -2.29 -1.61 -1.48
CA LEU A 72 -3.65 -1.09 -1.59
C LEU A 72 -3.77 -0.05 -2.71
N ASN A 73 -2.81 0.87 -2.82
CA ASN A 73 -2.80 1.94 -3.82
C ASN A 73 -2.97 1.38 -5.24
N GLY A 74 -4.03 1.79 -5.95
CA GLY A 74 -4.30 1.34 -7.31
C GLY A 74 -4.84 -0.08 -7.46
N ASN A 75 -5.03 -0.84 -6.36
CA ASN A 75 -5.60 -2.19 -6.39
C ASN A 75 -6.90 -2.32 -5.57
N LYS A 76 -7.04 -1.55 -4.49
CA LYS A 76 -8.17 -1.65 -3.56
C LYS A 76 -9.28 -0.68 -3.95
N GLU A 77 -10.52 -1.06 -3.67
CA GLU A 77 -11.70 -0.22 -3.90
C GLU A 77 -11.53 1.17 -3.24
N GLY A 78 -11.78 2.22 -4.01
CA GLY A 78 -11.64 3.62 -3.61
C GLY A 78 -10.40 4.36 -4.16
N ASP A 79 -9.46 3.64 -4.80
CA ASP A 79 -8.27 4.22 -5.43
C ASP A 79 -8.00 3.60 -6.81
N GLU A 80 -9.04 3.36 -7.61
CA GLU A 80 -8.95 2.67 -8.90
C GLU A 80 -8.11 3.45 -9.93
N GLU A 81 -7.96 4.76 -9.76
CA GLU A 81 -7.10 5.58 -10.61
C GLU A 81 -5.62 5.58 -10.18
N GLY A 82 -5.30 5.04 -9.00
CA GLY A 82 -3.95 5.03 -8.44
C GLY A 82 -3.41 6.44 -8.21
N GLU A 83 -4.02 7.15 -7.27
CA GLU A 83 -3.80 8.56 -7.01
C GLU A 83 -2.38 8.89 -6.53
N ARG A 84 -1.99 10.16 -6.71
CA ARG A 84 -0.68 10.67 -6.31
C ARG A 84 -0.64 10.93 -4.81
N THR A 85 0.41 10.48 -4.13
CA THR A 85 0.55 10.68 -2.68
C THR A 85 1.46 11.84 -2.32
N TYR A 86 2.15 12.42 -3.30
CA TYR A 86 3.04 13.55 -3.10
C TYR A 86 2.93 14.53 -4.26
N VAL A 87 2.81 15.81 -3.93
CA VAL A 87 2.74 16.97 -4.82
C VAL A 87 3.69 18.04 -4.28
N GLY A 88 4.92 18.00 -4.77
CA GLY A 88 5.93 19.03 -4.51
C GLY A 88 5.85 20.19 -5.50
N ALA A 89 6.67 21.22 -5.28
CA ALA A 89 6.65 22.45 -6.09
C ALA A 89 6.95 22.23 -7.60
N SER A 90 7.59 21.13 -7.98
CA SER A 90 7.97 20.84 -9.38
C SER A 90 7.86 19.37 -9.76
N GLU A 91 7.44 18.51 -8.84
CA GLU A 91 7.28 17.08 -9.11
C GLU A 91 6.10 16.52 -8.34
N GLU A 92 5.42 15.56 -8.95
CA GLU A 92 4.35 14.79 -8.33
C GLU A 92 4.72 13.31 -8.42
N SER A 93 4.49 12.55 -7.36
CA SER A 93 4.87 11.14 -7.31
C SER A 93 3.96 10.31 -6.39
N ILE A 94 4.14 9.00 -6.45
CA ILE A 94 3.58 8.05 -5.50
C ILE A 94 4.78 7.48 -4.76
N ILE A 95 4.91 7.85 -3.49
CA ILE A 95 6.00 7.45 -2.59
C ILE A 95 5.50 6.96 -1.23
N ASP A 96 4.25 7.29 -0.90
CA ASP A 96 3.54 6.75 0.24
C ASP A 96 2.73 5.53 -0.21
N TYR A 97 2.84 4.43 0.52
CA TYR A 97 2.11 3.21 0.20
C TYR A 97 1.42 2.67 1.45
N ALA A 98 0.28 2.00 1.24
CA ALA A 98 -0.29 1.08 2.20
C ALA A 98 -0.10 -0.35 1.69
N ILE A 99 0.52 -1.19 2.50
CA ILE A 99 0.92 -2.57 2.19
C ILE A 99 0.32 -3.51 3.24
N VAL A 100 -0.25 -4.62 2.81
CA VAL A 100 -0.92 -5.60 3.68
C VAL A 100 -0.52 -7.03 3.33
N ASN A 101 -0.67 -7.95 4.29
CA ASN A 101 -0.76 -9.37 3.95
C ASN A 101 -2.20 -9.72 3.53
N GLU A 102 -2.40 -10.95 3.05
CA GLU A 102 -3.72 -11.47 2.65
C GLU A 102 -4.78 -11.24 3.74
N GLU A 103 -4.44 -11.53 4.99
CA GLU A 103 -5.37 -11.44 6.13
C GLU A 103 -5.73 -9.99 6.45
N GLY A 104 -4.78 -9.07 6.27
CA GLY A 104 -5.00 -7.63 6.38
C GLY A 104 -5.89 -7.11 5.24
N TRP A 105 -5.71 -7.62 4.02
CA TRP A 105 -6.54 -7.20 2.89
C TRP A 105 -8.02 -7.48 3.11
N GLU A 106 -8.37 -8.66 3.60
CA GLU A 106 -9.75 -9.09 3.81
C GLU A 106 -10.50 -8.22 4.83
N GLU A 107 -9.77 -7.57 5.73
CA GLU A 107 -10.34 -6.68 6.75
C GLU A 107 -10.51 -5.24 6.28
N ILE A 108 -9.77 -4.84 5.25
CA ILE A 108 -9.89 -3.51 4.68
C ILE A 108 -11.11 -3.49 3.75
N GLU A 109 -12.02 -2.57 4.03
CA GLU A 109 -13.19 -2.31 3.18
C GLU A 109 -12.78 -1.48 1.96
N SER A 110 -12.08 -0.37 2.18
CA SER A 110 -11.66 0.54 1.12
C SER A 110 -10.38 1.28 1.46
N PHE A 111 -9.72 1.78 0.42
CA PHE A 111 -8.53 2.62 0.50
C PHE A 111 -8.70 3.78 -0.48
N LYS A 112 -8.34 5.00 -0.06
CA LYS A 112 -8.28 6.16 -0.95
C LYS A 112 -7.18 7.12 -0.54
N VAL A 113 -6.72 7.91 -1.50
CA VAL A 113 -5.84 9.04 -1.23
C VAL A 113 -6.69 10.29 -1.02
N GLY A 114 -6.68 10.81 0.20
CA GLY A 114 -7.40 12.02 0.59
C GLY A 114 -6.57 13.29 0.41
N GLU A 115 -7.24 14.42 0.26
CA GLU A 115 -6.60 15.73 0.12
C GLU A 115 -6.21 16.33 1.49
N ARG A 116 -5.09 17.05 1.53
CA ARG A 116 -4.72 17.92 2.65
C ARG A 116 -3.95 19.14 2.15
N VAL A 117 -4.12 20.29 2.78
CA VAL A 117 -3.54 21.58 2.31
C VAL A 117 -2.27 21.97 3.05
N GLU A 118 -2.03 21.34 4.20
CA GLU A 118 -0.95 21.64 5.13
C GLU A 118 0.36 20.90 4.82
N SER A 119 0.38 20.02 3.82
CA SER A 119 1.59 19.33 3.37
C SER A 119 1.52 18.94 1.90
N ASP A 120 2.71 18.83 1.33
CA ASP A 120 3.04 18.26 0.03
C ASP A 120 2.72 16.76 -0.10
N HIS A 121 2.62 16.00 1.00
CA HIS A 121 2.08 14.63 0.96
C HIS A 121 0.56 14.64 1.12
N MET A 122 -0.11 13.69 0.50
CA MET A 122 -1.56 13.45 0.60
C MET A 122 -1.87 12.47 1.74
N LEU A 123 -3.13 12.41 2.17
CA LEU A 123 -3.55 11.52 3.25
C LEU A 123 -3.83 10.11 2.71
N LEU A 124 -3.34 9.06 3.37
CA LEU A 124 -3.77 7.69 3.10
C LEU A 124 -4.96 7.36 4.01
N GLU A 125 -6.15 7.23 3.43
CA GLU A 125 -7.37 6.89 4.17
C GLU A 125 -7.69 5.39 4.00
N ILE A 126 -7.77 4.68 5.12
CA ILE A 126 -8.04 3.24 5.15
C ILE A 126 -9.31 3.01 5.99
N LYS A 127 -10.30 2.32 5.40
CA LYS A 127 -11.50 1.89 6.12
C LYS A 127 -11.39 0.41 6.45
N ILE A 128 -11.55 0.05 7.71
CA ILE A 128 -11.43 -1.32 8.21
C ILE A 128 -12.81 -1.79 8.73
N LYS A 129 -13.14 -3.06 8.50
CA LYS A 129 -14.35 -3.69 9.03
C LYS A 129 -14.38 -3.59 10.55
N GLY A 130 -15.45 -2.99 11.10
CA GLY A 130 -15.70 -3.00 12.53
C GLY A 130 -16.17 -4.37 13.01
N LYS A 131 -15.87 -4.73 14.26
CA LYS A 131 -16.50 -5.87 14.93
C LYS A 131 -17.62 -5.33 15.83
N GLU A 132 -18.85 -5.78 15.63
CA GLU A 132 -19.91 -5.55 16.62
C GLU A 132 -19.53 -6.29 17.90
N GLN A 133 -19.38 -5.55 19.00
CA GLN A 133 -19.33 -6.14 20.33
C GLN A 133 -20.76 -6.22 20.85
N GLU A 134 -21.31 -7.43 20.93
CA GLU A 134 -22.51 -7.67 21.72
C GLU A 134 -22.14 -7.48 23.20
N TYR A 135 -22.62 -6.41 23.81
CA TYR A 135 -22.60 -6.28 25.26
C TYR A 135 -23.68 -7.21 25.82
N GLU A 136 -23.28 -8.30 26.47
CA GLU A 136 -24.19 -9.07 27.32
C GLU A 136 -24.76 -8.13 28.40
N LYS A 137 -26.09 -8.03 28.46
CA LYS A 137 -26.84 -7.21 29.43
C LYS A 137 -27.03 -7.93 30.76
#